data_AF-U1ZPZ9-F1
#
_entry.id   AF-U1ZPZ9-F1
#
_cell.length_a   1.000
_cell.length_b   1.000
_cell.length_c   1.000
_cell.angle_alpha   90.00
_cell.angle_beta   90.00
_cell.angle_gamma   90.00
#
_symmetry.space_group_name_H-M   'P 1'
#
loop_
_entity.id
_entity.type
_entity.pdbx_description
1 polymer ?
#
loop_
_entity_poly.entity_id
_entity_poly.type
_entity_poly.pdbx_seq_one_letter_code
_entity_poly.pdbx_strand_id
1 'polypeptide(L)'
;MLSLIEETYCFTDQDEQQQILQLAHSIIEGEADDLPFEPLKLSRKQSILDELQTICLEEGVFYIRSFQTFRLGSYYKQLRDITEAAIDEYKMEQEYQNFIQTLRDYV
;
A
#
# COMPACT_ATOMS: atom_id res chain seq x y z
N MET A 1 6.42 -2.15 -1.62
CA MET A 1 5.50 -1.00 -1.76
C MET A 1 6.19 0.10 -2.55
N LEU A 2 7.35 0.60 -2.14
CA LEU A 2 8.17 1.51 -2.96
C LEU A 2 8.38 1.04 -4.41
N SER A 3 8.81 -0.21 -4.62
CA SER A 3 8.94 -0.78 -5.98
C SER A 3 7.60 -0.84 -6.74
N LEU A 4 6.46 -0.94 -6.05
CA LEU A 4 5.16 -0.92 -6.69
C LEU A 4 4.81 0.51 -7.12
N ILE A 5 5.02 1.50 -6.26
CA ILE A 5 4.83 2.93 -6.55
C ILE A 5 5.69 3.36 -7.75
N GLU A 6 6.96 2.94 -7.77
CA GLU A 6 7.91 3.28 -8.83
C GLU A 6 7.66 2.48 -10.12
N GLU A 7 7.69 1.15 -10.06
CA GLU A 7 7.70 0.31 -11.27
C GLU A 7 6.30 0.09 -11.86
N THR A 8 5.25 0.10 -11.03
CA THR A 8 3.87 -0.19 -11.48
C THR A 8 3.06 1.08 -11.73
N TYR A 9 3.24 2.12 -10.90
CA TYR A 9 2.50 3.38 -11.03
C TYR A 9 3.34 4.54 -11.58
N CYS A 10 4.62 4.30 -11.90
CA CYS A 10 5.51 5.24 -12.59
C CYS A 10 5.76 6.56 -11.85
N PHE A 11 5.62 6.60 -10.53
CA PHE A 11 6.06 7.73 -9.72
C PHE A 11 7.57 7.65 -9.52
N THR A 12 8.34 8.54 -10.16
CA THR A 12 9.81 8.53 -10.14
C THR A 12 10.41 9.60 -9.24
N ASP A 13 9.62 10.61 -8.86
CA ASP A 13 10.04 11.64 -7.92
C ASP A 13 10.05 11.09 -6.49
N GLN A 14 11.15 11.33 -5.75
CA GLN A 14 11.32 10.76 -4.43
C GLN A 14 10.40 11.39 -3.39
N ASP A 15 10.10 12.68 -3.50
CA ASP A 15 9.23 13.36 -2.56
C ASP A 15 7.79 12.90 -2.74
N GLU A 16 7.32 12.75 -3.99
CA GLU A 16 6.01 12.15 -4.29
C GLU A 16 5.91 10.72 -3.76
N GLN A 17 6.94 9.90 -4.00
CA GLN A 17 7.00 8.53 -3.49
C GLN A 17 6.91 8.49 -1.96
N GLN A 18 7.60 9.39 -1.24
CA GLN A 18 7.54 9.44 0.22
C GLN A 18 6.15 9.85 0.70
N GLN A 19 5.50 10.82 0.06
CA GLN A 19 4.15 11.26 0.42
C GLN A 19 3.12 10.13 0.23
N ILE A 20 3.15 9.45 -0.92
CA ILE A 20 2.29 8.30 -1.19
C ILE A 20 2.55 7.17 -0.17
N LEU A 21 3.81 6.92 0.18
CA LEU A 21 4.17 5.90 1.15
C LEU A 21 3.66 6.25 2.57
N GLN A 22 3.71 7.52 2.96
CA GLN A 22 3.14 7.97 4.23
C GLN A 22 1.61 7.79 4.27
N LEU A 23 0.91 8.15 3.19
CA LEU A 23 -0.54 7.92 3.07
C LEU A 23 -0.88 6.43 3.15
N ALA A 24 -0.11 5.58 2.46
CA ALA A 24 -0.28 4.13 2.53
C ALA A 24 -0.06 3.58 3.95
N HIS A 25 0.90 4.12 4.71
CA HIS A 25 1.10 3.76 6.11
C HIS A 25 -0.08 4.17 6.99
N SER A 26 -0.61 5.39 6.81
CA SER A 26 -1.80 5.86 7.52
C SER A 26 -3.02 4.97 7.27
N ILE A 27 -3.22 4.53 6.01
CA ILE A 27 -4.26 3.56 5.63
C ILE A 27 -4.10 2.22 6.36
N ILE A 28 -2.87 1.72 6.48
CA ILE A 28 -2.57 0.45 7.15
C ILE A 28 -2.80 0.55 8.66
N GLU A 29 -2.40 1.65 9.27
CA GLU A 29 -2.51 1.86 10.73
C GLU A 29 -3.96 2.17 11.14
N GLY A 30 -4.83 2.48 10.17
CA GLY A 30 -6.23 2.81 10.43
C GLY A 30 -6.38 4.16 11.14
N GLU A 31 -5.35 5.02 11.06
CA GLU A 31 -5.39 6.39 11.61
C GLU A 31 -6.22 7.34 10.74
N ALA A 32 -6.62 6.87 9.56
CA ALA A 32 -7.50 7.59 8.68
C ALA A 32 -8.98 7.26 8.97
N ASP A 33 -9.51 7.79 10.07
CA ASP A 33 -10.93 7.70 10.45
C ASP A 33 -11.88 8.27 9.36
N ASP A 34 -11.36 9.08 8.42
CA ASP A 34 -12.10 9.76 7.36
C ASP A 34 -11.87 9.21 5.94
N LEU A 35 -11.05 8.16 5.77
CA LEU A 35 -10.91 7.55 4.44
C LEU A 35 -12.14 6.70 4.11
N PRO A 36 -12.65 6.73 2.87
CA PRO A 36 -13.85 5.97 2.44
C PRO A 36 -13.62 4.45 2.37
N PHE A 37 -12.53 3.94 2.95
CA PHE A 37 -12.07 2.57 2.84
C PHE A 37 -12.12 1.89 4.20
N GLU A 38 -12.67 0.67 4.24
CA GLU A 38 -12.60 -0.13 5.47
C GLU A 38 -11.13 -0.38 5.82
N PRO A 39 -10.71 -0.14 7.08
CA PRO A 39 -9.33 -0.41 7.49
C PRO A 39 -9.02 -1.88 7.21
N LEU A 40 -7.96 -2.13 6.45
CA LEU A 40 -7.45 -3.48 6.19
C LEU A 40 -6.85 -4.06 7.49
N LYS A 41 -7.73 -4.60 8.32
CA LYS A 41 -7.43 -5.13 9.67
C LYS A 41 -6.50 -6.35 9.71
N LEU A 42 -6.08 -6.90 8.57
CA LEU A 42 -5.23 -8.08 8.54
C LEU A 42 -3.78 -7.67 8.75
N SER A 43 -3.26 -7.91 9.95
CA SER A 43 -1.85 -7.62 10.22
C SER A 43 -0.97 -8.43 9.26
N ARG A 44 0.04 -7.78 8.65
CA ARG A 44 1.04 -8.44 7.80
C ARG A 44 1.55 -9.76 8.39
N LYS A 45 1.75 -9.78 9.71
CA LYS A 45 2.20 -10.98 10.44
C LYS A 45 1.17 -12.10 10.38
N GLN A 46 -0.11 -11.82 10.60
CA GLN A 46 -1.18 -12.81 10.52
C GLN A 46 -1.30 -13.38 9.11
N SER A 47 -1.37 -12.54 8.06
CA SER A 47 -1.46 -13.02 6.68
C SER A 47 -0.31 -13.95 6.29
N ILE A 48 0.91 -13.66 6.74
CA ILE A 48 2.08 -14.51 6.49
C ILE A 48 2.05 -15.77 7.35
N LEU A 49 1.65 -15.67 8.63
CA LEU A 49 1.57 -16.80 9.55
C LEU A 49 0.51 -17.81 9.11
N ASP A 50 -0.66 -17.34 8.68
CA ASP A 50 -1.75 -18.19 8.22
C ASP A 50 -1.29 -19.02 7.02
N GLU A 51 -0.64 -18.40 6.03
CA GLU A 51 -0.06 -19.11 4.89
C GLU A 51 1.06 -20.07 5.30
N LEU A 52 1.93 -19.67 6.24
CA LEU A 52 2.99 -20.54 6.77
C LEU A 52 2.44 -21.77 7.50
N GLN A 53 1.36 -21.63 8.26
CA GLN A 53 0.72 -22.73 8.99
C GLN A 53 0.14 -23.80 8.06
N THR A 54 -0.19 -23.44 6.81
CA THR A 54 -0.67 -24.41 5.82
C THR A 54 0.44 -25.30 5.24
N ILE A 55 1.70 -25.00 5.52
CA ILE A 55 2.84 -25.71 4.94
C ILE A 55 3.23 -26.90 5.82
N CYS A 56 3.14 -28.10 5.25
CA CYS A 56 3.76 -29.29 5.84
C CYS A 56 5.21 -29.38 5.35
N LEU A 57 6.17 -29.25 6.26
CA LEU A 57 7.59 -29.45 5.96
C LEU A 57 7.96 -30.91 6.19
N GLU A 58 7.64 -31.78 5.22
CA GLU A 58 7.90 -33.22 5.36
C GLU A 58 9.40 -33.57 5.44
N GLU A 59 10.27 -32.78 4.81
CA GLU A 59 11.73 -33.00 4.79
C GLU A 59 12.54 -31.90 5.50
N GLY A 60 11.88 -30.95 6.17
CA GLY A 60 12.55 -29.83 6.86
C GLY A 60 13.19 -28.78 5.96
N VAL A 61 13.00 -28.85 4.63
CA VAL A 61 13.50 -27.85 3.66
C VAL A 61 12.40 -26.84 3.33
N PHE A 62 12.68 -25.55 3.52
CA PHE A 62 11.75 -24.46 3.23
C PHE A 62 12.30 -23.51 2.16
N TYR A 63 11.60 -23.45 1.02
CA TYR A 63 11.94 -22.56 -0.10
C TYR A 63 11.22 -21.22 0.02
N ILE A 64 11.88 -20.24 0.63
CA ILE A 64 11.31 -18.91 0.87
C ILE A 64 10.86 -18.19 -0.42
N ARG A 65 11.61 -18.33 -1.53
CA ARG A 65 11.28 -17.67 -2.80
C ARG A 65 9.96 -18.20 -3.36
N SER A 66 9.80 -19.51 -3.39
CA SER A 66 8.57 -20.16 -3.83
C SER A 66 7.38 -19.77 -2.94
N PHE A 67 7.60 -19.71 -1.62
CA PHE A 67 6.57 -19.23 -0.69
C PHE A 67 6.10 -17.80 -1.02
N GLN A 68 7.05 -16.88 -1.20
CA GLN A 68 6.72 -15.49 -1.56
C GLN A 68 5.94 -15.42 -2.87
N THR A 69 6.37 -16.12 -3.92
CA THR A 69 5.73 -16.04 -5.24
C THR A 69 4.32 -16.66 -5.26
N PHE A 70 4.12 -17.81 -4.61
CA PHE A 70 2.90 -18.60 -4.80
C PHE A 70 1.88 -18.50 -3.66
N ARG A 71 2.32 -18.18 -2.43
CA ARG A 71 1.44 -18.17 -1.24
C ARG A 71 1.08 -16.77 -0.79
N LEU A 72 1.96 -15.79 -0.99
CA LEU A 72 1.69 -14.40 -0.60
C LEU A 72 0.90 -13.60 -1.64
N GLY A 73 0.28 -14.25 -2.63
CA GLY A 73 -0.48 -13.56 -3.69
C GLY A 73 -1.61 -12.67 -3.14
N SER A 74 -2.37 -13.16 -2.16
CA SER A 74 -3.42 -12.38 -1.49
C SER A 74 -2.85 -11.15 -0.78
N TYR A 75 -1.72 -11.33 -0.09
CA TYR A 75 -1.01 -10.23 0.57
C TYR A 75 -0.48 -9.18 -0.42
N TYR A 76 0.08 -9.60 -1.57
CA TYR A 76 0.50 -8.66 -2.61
C TYR A 76 -0.67 -7.91 -3.23
N LYS A 77 -1.83 -8.56 -3.39
CA LYS A 77 -3.05 -7.90 -3.83
C LYS A 77 -3.47 -6.81 -2.84
N GLN A 78 -3.49 -7.12 -1.53
CA GLN A 78 -3.78 -6.12 -0.50
C GLN A 78 -2.81 -4.94 -0.54
N LEU A 79 -1.50 -5.20 -0.68
CA LEU A 79 -0.52 -4.13 -0.83
C LEU A 79 -0.80 -3.25 -2.06
N ARG A 80 -1.30 -3.84 -3.14
CA ARG A 80 -1.71 -3.08 -4.33
C ARG A 80 -2.92 -2.21 -4.04
N ASP A 81 -3.97 -2.79 -3.47
CA ASP A 81 -5.21 -2.07 -3.13
C ASP A 81 -4.92 -0.87 -2.20
N ILE A 82 -4.05 -1.05 -1.20
CA ILE A 82 -3.57 0.05 -0.32
C ILE A 82 -2.81 1.12 -1.09
N THR A 83 -1.93 0.70 -2.00
CA THR A 83 -1.12 1.64 -2.78
C THR A 83 -1.98 2.45 -3.74
N GLU A 84 -3.00 1.84 -4.35
CA GLU A 84 -3.98 2.53 -5.19
C GLU A 84 -4.76 3.57 -4.39
N ALA A 85 -5.28 3.20 -3.22
CA ALA A 85 -5.98 4.13 -2.34
C ALA A 85 -5.09 5.31 -1.91
N ALA A 86 -3.82 5.05 -1.57
CA ALA A 86 -2.87 6.09 -1.22
C ALA A 86 -2.57 7.06 -2.39
N ILE A 87 -2.51 6.53 -3.61
CA ILE A 87 -2.30 7.34 -4.82
C ILE A 87 -3.52 8.20 -5.12
N ASP A 88 -4.72 7.66 -4.96
CA ASP A 88 -5.97 8.40 -5.17
C ASP A 88 -6.09 9.56 -4.18
N GLU A 89 -5.77 9.31 -2.90
CA GLU A 89 -5.73 10.34 -1.85
C GLU A 89 -4.68 11.42 -2.16
N TYR A 90 -3.46 11.01 -2.55
CA TYR A 90 -2.40 11.93 -2.95
C TYR A 90 -2.86 12.88 -4.06
N LYS A 91 -3.49 12.33 -5.11
CA LYS A 91 -4.00 13.13 -6.23
C LYS A 91 -5.11 14.08 -5.81
N MET A 92 -6.03 13.62 -4.97
CA MET A 92 -7.12 14.44 -4.46
C MET A 92 -6.58 15.65 -3.67
N GLU A 93 -5.60 15.43 -2.80
CA GLU A 93 -4.97 16.51 -2.04
C GLU A 93 -4.24 17.49 -2.97
N GLN A 94 -3.53 17.01 -3.98
CA GLN A 94 -2.88 17.89 -4.98
C GLN A 94 -3.90 18.74 -5.75
N GLU A 95 -5.02 18.15 -6.19
CA GLU A 95 -6.09 18.88 -6.85
C GLU A 95 -6.72 19.94 -5.93
N TYR A 96 -6.89 19.61 -4.65
CA TYR A 96 -7.38 20.56 -3.65
C TYR A 96 -6.42 21.75 -3.47
N GLN A 97 -5.13 21.50 -3.30
CA GLN A 97 -4.12 22.56 -3.16
C GLN A 97 -4.08 23.47 -4.41
N ASN A 98 -4.14 22.87 -5.61
CA ASN A 98 -4.18 23.63 -6.87
C ASN A 98 -5.44 24.51 -6.97
N PHE A 99 -6.59 24.01 -6.53
CA PHE A 99 -7.83 24.79 -6.49
C PHE A 99 -7.73 25.98 -5.53
N ILE A 100 -7.22 25.77 -4.31
CA ILE A 100 -7.00 26.84 -3.34
C ILE A 100 -6.02 27.90 -3.88
N GLN A 101 -4.94 27.46 -4.53
CA GLN A 101 -3.97 28.37 -5.14
C GLN A 101 -4.61 29.21 -6.25
N THR A 102 -5.45 28.60 -7.09
CA THR A 102 -6.21 29.32 -8.13
C THR A 102 -7.11 30.41 -7.53
N LEU A 103 -7.77 30.14 -6.40
CA LEU A 103 -8.58 31.14 -5.70
C LEU A 103 -7.73 32.27 -5.13
N ARG A 104 -6.55 31.97 -4.60
CA ARG A 104 -5.62 32.97 -4.06
C ARG A 104 -5.11 33.91 -5.13
N ASP A 105 -4.79 33.39 -6.31
CA ASP A 105 -4.23 34.18 -7.42
C ASP A 105 -5.29 35.09 -8.08
N TYR A 106 -6.58 34.86 -7.82
CA TYR A 106 -7.68 35.67 -8.34
C TYR A 106 -7.98 36.92 -7.48
N VAL A 107 -7.61 36.94 -6.20
CA VAL A 107 -7.88 38.03 -5.23
C VAL A 107 -6.71 39.01 -5.16
#